data_AF-A0A7C2ZF51-F1
#
_entry.id   AF-A0A7C2ZF51-F1
#
_cell.length_a   1.000
_cell.length_b   1.000
_cell.length_c   1.000
_cell.angle_alpha   90.00
_cell.angle_beta   90.00
_cell.angle_gamma   90.00
#
_symmetry.space_group_name_H-M   'P 1'
#
loop_
_entity.id
_entity.type
_entity.pdbx_description
1 polymer ?
#
loop_
_entity_poly.entity_id
_entity_poly.type
_entity_poly.pdbx_seq_one_letter_code
_entity_poly.pdbx_strand_id
1 'polypeptide(L)'
;MKLWEEVIDKNPREKLKAEKHPLDIIEELPRLIKEGYERVPEEDLVRLQWYGLYHDKPRIGYFMLRIKLPGGKVKPDQLRVIGELAKSFNDYAELTTRQDIQMHGIRLDDLPGSLKGFPALGFSP
;
A
#
# COMPACT_ATOMS: atom_id res chain seq x y z
N MET A 1 -5.00 -32.43 11.61
CA MET A 1 -4.09 -31.28 11.47
C MET A 1 -3.79 -31.17 9.99
N LYS A 2 -4.19 -30.09 9.30
CA LYS A 2 -3.72 -29.89 7.91
C LYS A 2 -2.22 -29.69 7.97
N LEU A 3 -1.45 -30.43 7.16
CA LEU A 3 -0.04 -30.12 6.99
C LEU A 3 0.02 -28.72 6.36
N TRP A 4 0.87 -27.86 6.90
CA TRP A 4 1.03 -26.48 6.43
C TRP A 4 1.35 -26.39 4.92
N GLU A 5 1.98 -27.43 4.40
CA GLU A 5 2.23 -27.67 2.97
C GLU A 5 0.95 -27.65 2.12
N GLU A 6 -0.14 -28.29 2.58
CA GLU A 6 -1.42 -28.31 1.86
C GLU A 6 -2.08 -26.91 1.82
N VAL A 7 -1.84 -26.09 2.85
CA VAL A 7 -2.36 -24.73 2.92
C VAL A 7 -1.62 -23.82 1.95
N ILE A 8 -0.29 -23.93 1.89
CA ILE A 8 0.56 -23.17 0.97
C ILE A 8 0.22 -23.53 -0.48
N ASP A 9 0.07 -24.81 -0.80
CA ASP A 9 -0.25 -25.28 -2.15
C ASP A 9 -1.60 -24.74 -2.66
N LYS A 10 -2.62 -24.74 -1.79
CA LYS A 10 -3.99 -24.39 -2.17
C LYS A 10 -4.33 -22.91 -2.07
N ASN A 11 -3.51 -22.09 -1.39
CA ASN A 11 -3.80 -20.68 -1.18
C ASN A 11 -2.70 -19.78 -1.78
N PRO A 12 -2.97 -19.08 -2.90
CA PRO A 12 -2.02 -18.18 -3.53
C PRO A 12 -1.44 -17.13 -2.57
N ARG A 13 -2.23 -16.59 -1.63
CA ARG A 13 -1.74 -15.63 -0.64
C ARG A 13 -0.75 -16.26 0.34
N GLU A 14 -0.98 -17.49 0.75
CA GLU A 14 -0.04 -18.20 1.65
C GLU A 14 1.25 -18.55 0.90
N LYS A 15 1.14 -18.95 -0.37
CA LYS A 15 2.29 -19.15 -1.25
C LYS A 15 3.14 -17.87 -1.39
N LEU A 16 2.52 -16.72 -1.64
CA LEU A 16 3.24 -15.44 -1.75
C LEU A 16 4.01 -15.08 -0.49
N LYS A 17 3.41 -15.31 0.69
CA LYS A 17 4.04 -15.06 1.99
C LYS A 17 5.15 -16.06 2.31
N ALA A 18 5.03 -17.30 1.83
CA ALA A 18 6.03 -18.33 1.99
C ALA A 18 7.27 -18.08 1.10
N GLU A 19 7.07 -17.57 -0.11
CA GLU A 19 8.14 -17.23 -1.05
C GLU A 19 8.98 -16.02 -0.60
N LYS A 20 8.33 -15.00 -0.04
CA LYS A 20 8.97 -13.74 0.37
C LYS A 20 8.18 -13.14 1.52
N HIS A 21 8.89 -12.67 2.55
CA HIS A 21 8.25 -11.96 3.63
C HIS A 21 7.64 -10.64 3.09
N PRO A 22 6.34 -10.36 3.29
CA PRO A 22 5.68 -9.27 2.57
C PRO A 22 6.19 -7.86 2.87
N LEU A 23 6.84 -7.64 4.02
CA LEU A 23 7.38 -6.32 4.37
C LEU A 23 8.64 -5.99 3.56
N ASP A 24 9.38 -7.01 3.13
CA ASP A 24 10.68 -6.84 2.47
C ASP A 24 10.52 -6.23 1.07
N ILE A 25 9.29 -6.22 0.52
CA ILE A 25 8.98 -5.62 -0.78
C ILE A 25 9.36 -4.14 -0.86
N ILE A 26 9.40 -3.43 0.27
CA ILE A 26 9.73 -2.01 0.29
C ILE A 26 11.17 -1.73 -0.15
N GLU A 27 12.08 -2.67 0.13
CA GLU A 27 13.49 -2.58 -0.24
C GLU A 27 13.69 -2.74 -1.76
N GLU A 28 12.75 -3.42 -2.41
CA GLU A 28 12.76 -3.64 -3.85
C GLU A 28 12.07 -2.54 -4.64
N LEU A 29 11.40 -1.59 -3.98
CA LEU A 29 10.65 -0.52 -4.64
C LEU A 29 11.46 0.23 -5.72
N PRO A 30 12.75 0.55 -5.54
CA PRO A 30 13.56 1.15 -6.60
C PRO A 30 13.70 0.28 -7.85
N ARG A 31 13.79 -1.06 -7.69
CA ARG A 31 13.80 -2.03 -8.80
C ARG A 31 12.44 -2.01 -9.51
N LEU A 32 11.35 -2.11 -8.76
CA LEU A 32 9.99 -2.15 -9.31
C LEU A 32 9.69 -0.90 -10.14
N ILE A 33 10.03 0.28 -9.62
CA ILE A 33 9.88 1.57 -10.31
C ILE A 33 10.69 1.59 -11.61
N LYS A 34 11.96 1.14 -11.56
CA LYS A 34 12.82 1.09 -12.73
C LYS A 34 12.30 0.14 -13.81
N GLU A 35 11.76 -1.00 -13.43
CA GLU A 35 11.17 -1.97 -14.37
C GLU A 35 9.90 -1.42 -15.03
N GLY A 36 9.12 -0.66 -14.28
CA GLY A 36 7.85 -0.05 -14.71
C GLY A 36 6.68 -1.02 -14.55
N TYR A 37 5.51 -0.47 -14.19
CA TYR A 37 4.32 -1.23 -13.77
C TYR A 37 3.99 -2.44 -14.66
N GLU A 38 4.00 -2.28 -15.98
CA GLU A 38 3.60 -3.33 -16.93
C GLU A 38 4.52 -4.56 -16.92
N ARG A 39 5.76 -4.41 -16.44
CA ARG A 39 6.75 -5.49 -16.40
C ARG A 39 6.94 -6.08 -15.01
N VAL A 40 6.39 -5.44 -13.97
CA VAL A 40 6.47 -5.95 -12.61
C VAL A 40 5.47 -7.11 -12.44
N PRO A 41 5.89 -8.26 -11.87
CA PRO A 41 4.97 -9.34 -11.54
C PRO A 41 3.85 -8.87 -10.61
N GLU A 42 2.60 -9.24 -10.90
CA GLU A 42 1.43 -8.88 -10.08
C GLU A 42 1.61 -9.33 -8.62
N GLU A 43 2.31 -10.44 -8.40
CA GLU A 43 2.65 -10.97 -7.09
C GLU A 43 3.42 -9.98 -6.21
N ASP A 44 4.37 -9.25 -6.80
CA ASP A 44 5.15 -8.23 -6.11
C ASP A 44 4.28 -6.98 -5.82
N LEU A 45 3.38 -6.61 -6.74
CA LEU A 45 2.43 -5.52 -6.51
C LEU A 45 1.42 -5.86 -5.39
N VAL A 46 0.98 -7.12 -5.29
CA VAL A 46 0.10 -7.61 -4.22
C VAL A 46 0.78 -7.50 -2.84
N ARG A 47 2.10 -7.66 -2.76
CA ARG A 47 2.84 -7.51 -1.49
C ARG A 47 2.78 -6.08 -0.95
N LEU A 48 2.62 -5.07 -1.81
CA LEU A 48 2.43 -3.67 -1.40
C LEU A 48 1.15 -3.45 -0.55
N GLN A 49 0.21 -4.40 -0.54
CA GLN A 49 -0.97 -4.33 0.34
C GLN A 49 -0.60 -4.30 1.83
N TRP A 50 0.56 -4.84 2.22
CA TRP A 50 1.06 -4.75 3.59
C TRP A 50 1.43 -3.32 4.00
N TYR A 51 1.71 -2.47 3.01
CA TYR A 51 1.95 -1.03 3.14
C TYR A 51 0.70 -0.17 2.92
N GLY A 52 -0.48 -0.80 2.81
CA GLY A 52 -1.74 -0.10 2.57
C GLY A 52 -1.93 0.36 1.13
N LEU A 53 -1.11 -0.13 0.19
CA LEU A 53 -1.20 0.18 -1.23
C LEU A 53 -1.93 -0.94 -1.97
N TYR A 54 -3.06 -0.60 -2.60
CA TYR A 54 -3.94 -1.54 -3.28
C TYR A 54 -4.13 -1.12 -4.73
N HIS A 55 -4.33 -2.06 -5.66
CA HIS A 55 -4.69 -1.71 -7.04
C HIS A 55 -5.97 -0.87 -7.07
N ASP A 56 -5.91 0.25 -7.76
CA ASP A 56 -6.99 1.23 -7.88
C ASP A 56 -7.94 0.90 -9.04
N LYS A 57 -8.59 -0.25 -8.95
CA LYS A 57 -9.47 -0.75 -10.01
C LYS A 57 -10.61 0.25 -10.30
N PRO A 58 -10.98 0.48 -11.57
CA PRO A 58 -10.52 -0.22 -12.78
C PRO A 58 -9.27 0.39 -13.44
N ARG A 59 -8.62 1.38 -12.84
CA ARG A 59 -7.45 2.06 -13.42
C ARG A 59 -6.22 1.14 -13.35
N ILE A 60 -5.59 0.93 -14.50
CA ILE A 60 -4.36 0.12 -14.62
C ILE A 60 -3.16 1.02 -14.33
N GLY A 61 -2.22 0.56 -13.51
CA GLY A 61 -1.02 1.33 -13.16
C GLY A 61 -1.16 2.28 -11.98
N TYR A 62 -2.34 2.28 -11.33
CA TYR A 62 -2.65 3.16 -10.21
C TYR A 62 -2.94 2.37 -8.93
N PHE A 63 -2.63 3.01 -7.81
CA PHE A 63 -2.81 2.50 -6.47
C PHE A 63 -3.68 3.44 -5.63
N MET A 64 -4.52 2.81 -4.80
CA MET A 64 -5.18 3.43 -3.67
C MET A 64 -4.28 3.24 -2.45
N LEU A 65 -4.01 4.33 -1.73
CA LEU A 65 -3.34 4.27 -0.44
C LEU A 65 -4.37 4.40 0.68
N ARG A 66 -4.33 3.46 1.62
CA ARG A 66 -5.09 3.52 2.87
C ARG A 66 -4.19 3.83 4.05
N ILE A 67 -4.49 4.94 4.73
CA ILE A 67 -3.86 5.35 5.98
C ILE A 67 -4.73 4.83 7.13
N LYS A 68 -4.18 3.89 7.90
CA LYS A 68 -4.88 3.30 9.05
C LYS A 68 -4.94 4.28 10.22
N LEU A 69 -6.11 4.52 10.79
CA LEU A 69 -6.29 5.41 11.94
C LEU A 69 -6.87 4.62 13.12
N PRO A 70 -6.05 4.23 14.11
CA PRO A 70 -6.53 3.49 15.27
C PRO A 70 -7.67 4.22 16.00
N GLY A 71 -8.86 3.62 15.98
CA GLY A 71 -10.08 4.21 16.55
C GLY A 71 -10.54 5.50 15.87
N GLY A 72 -10.14 5.75 14.63
CA GLY A 72 -10.46 6.97 13.88
C GLY A 72 -9.83 8.25 14.44
N LYS A 73 -8.80 8.11 15.30
CA LYS A 73 -8.16 9.27 15.94
C LYS A 73 -7.00 9.78 15.09
N VAL A 74 -7.02 11.08 14.82
CA VAL A 74 -5.97 11.79 14.09
C VAL A 74 -5.74 13.16 14.73
N LYS A 75 -4.48 13.55 14.93
CA LYS A 75 -4.12 14.88 15.43
C LYS A 75 -4.23 15.92 14.31
N PRO A 76 -4.45 17.22 14.63
CA PRO A 76 -4.50 18.28 13.61
C PRO A 76 -3.30 18.30 12.66
N ASP A 77 -2.08 18.12 13.18
CA ASP A 77 -0.87 18.12 12.34
C ASP A 77 -0.79 16.89 11.42
N GLN A 78 -1.22 15.71 11.89
CA GLN A 78 -1.31 14.51 11.07
C GLN A 78 -2.35 14.69 9.96
N LEU A 79 -3.51 15.29 10.27
CA LEU A 79 -4.54 15.55 9.27
C LEU A 79 -4.07 16.56 8.21
N ARG A 80 -3.26 17.56 8.58
CA ARG A 80 -2.60 18.46 7.61
C ARG A 80 -1.67 17.68 6.68
N VAL A 81 -0.83 16.80 7.20
CA VAL A 81 0.04 15.93 6.38
C VAL A 81 -0.78 15.08 5.41
N ILE A 82 -1.90 14.51 5.86
CA ILE A 82 -2.81 13.74 5.00
C ILE A 82 -3.41 14.62 3.90
N GLY A 83 -3.80 15.86 4.21
CA GLY A 83 -4.33 16.82 3.24
C GLY A 83 -3.31 17.23 2.18
N GLU A 84 -2.06 17.51 2.57
CA GLU A 84 -0.98 17.81 1.61
C GLU A 84 -0.65 16.60 0.73
N LEU A 85 -0.76 15.39 1.29
CA LEU A 85 -0.61 14.17 0.52
C LEU A 85 -1.74 13.99 -0.49
N ALA A 86 -2.99 14.25 -0.10
CA ALA A 86 -4.15 14.19 -1.00
C ALA A 86 -4.02 15.17 -2.19
N LYS A 87 -3.55 16.40 -1.94
CA LYS A 87 -3.26 17.42 -2.97
C LYS A 87 -2.24 16.94 -4.02
N SER A 88 -1.30 16.08 -3.62
CA SER A 88 -0.24 15.59 -4.51
C SER A 88 -0.73 14.57 -5.54
N PHE A 89 -1.94 14.02 -5.36
CA PHE A 89 -2.48 12.98 -6.24
C PHE A 89 -3.75 13.44 -6.95
N ASN A 90 -4.90 13.45 -6.27
CA ASN A 90 -6.19 13.80 -6.88
C ASN A 90 -6.97 14.89 -6.11
N ASP A 91 -6.35 15.54 -5.14
CA ASP A 91 -6.94 16.61 -4.32
C ASP A 91 -8.23 16.21 -3.57
N TYR A 92 -8.37 14.92 -3.28
CA TYR A 92 -9.44 14.40 -2.44
C TYR A 92 -8.98 13.19 -1.62
N ALA A 93 -9.70 12.92 -0.54
CA ALA A 93 -9.57 11.72 0.27
C ALA A 93 -10.93 11.28 0.77
N GLU A 94 -11.07 9.98 1.03
CA GLU A 94 -12.32 9.35 1.44
C GLU A 94 -12.20 8.81 2.86
N LEU A 95 -13.26 9.01 3.65
CA LEU A 95 -13.44 8.31 4.92
C LEU A 95 -14.01 6.92 4.66
N THR A 96 -13.37 5.91 5.23
CA THR A 96 -13.82 4.53 5.10
C THR A 96 -14.83 4.17 6.20
N THR A 97 -15.58 3.09 6.00
CA THR A 97 -16.46 2.51 7.03
C THR A 97 -15.71 1.99 8.27
N ARG A 98 -14.38 1.90 8.19
CA ARG A 98 -13.49 1.52 9.30
C ARG A 98 -12.81 2.71 9.98
N GLN A 99 -13.28 3.93 9.68
CA GLN A 99 -12.74 5.19 10.23
C GLN A 99 -11.29 5.48 9.81
N ASP A 100 -10.80 4.81 8.77
CA ASP A 100 -9.53 5.12 8.09
C ASP A 100 -9.75 6.20 7.02
N ILE A 101 -8.65 6.76 6.51
CA ILE A 101 -8.64 7.64 5.33
C ILE A 101 -7.99 6.90 4.15
N GLN A 102 -8.57 7.03 2.96
CA GLN A 102 -7.96 6.52 1.72
C GLN A 102 -7.90 7.58 0.62
N MET A 103 -6.91 7.45 -0.26
CA MET A 103 -6.70 8.33 -1.41
C MET A 103 -6.32 7.50 -2.63
N HIS A 104 -6.62 8.02 -3.80
CA HIS A 104 -6.57 7.28 -5.06
C HIS A 104 -5.65 7.94 -6.08
N GLY A 105 -5.30 7.19 -7.12
CA GLY A 105 -4.55 7.71 -8.27
C GLY A 105 -3.05 7.84 -8.07
N ILE A 106 -2.46 7.05 -7.17
CA ILE A 106 -1.01 7.05 -6.96
C ILE A 106 -0.36 6.14 -7.98
N ARG A 107 0.67 6.57 -8.71
CA ARG A 107 1.42 5.68 -9.62
C ARG A 107 2.54 4.94 -8.89
N LEU A 108 3.06 3.88 -9.51
CA LEU A 108 4.21 3.13 -8.99
C LEU A 108 5.41 4.04 -8.66
N ASP A 109 5.70 4.99 -9.56
CA ASP A 109 6.83 5.92 -9.44
C ASP A 109 6.64 6.94 -8.30
N ASP A 110 5.38 7.19 -7.90
CA ASP A 110 5.01 8.14 -6.86
C ASP A 110 4.94 7.51 -5.46
N LEU A 111 5.02 6.18 -5.37
CA LEU A 111 4.94 5.46 -4.10
C LEU A 111 5.96 5.94 -3.06
N PRO A 112 7.25 6.18 -3.39
CA PRO A 112 8.20 6.69 -2.40
C PRO A 112 7.78 8.05 -1.84
N GLY A 113 7.18 8.91 -2.66
CA GLY A 113 6.63 10.19 -2.23
C GLY A 113 5.46 10.02 -1.26
N SER A 114 4.55 9.10 -1.57
CA SER A 114 3.39 8.78 -0.73
C SER A 114 3.77 8.27 0.67
N LEU A 115 4.87 7.52 0.77
CA LEU A 115 5.34 6.92 2.01
C LEU A 115 6.20 7.85 2.89
N LYS A 116 6.80 8.91 2.32
CA LYS A 116 7.62 9.87 3.10
C LYS A 116 6.87 10.55 4.25
N GLY A 117 5.55 10.69 4.14
CA GLY A 117 4.71 11.26 5.20
C GLY A 117 4.47 10.34 6.40
N PHE A 118 4.74 9.04 6.27
CA PHE A 118 4.33 8.01 7.25
C PHE A 118 4.96 8.20 8.64
N PRO A 119 6.26 8.52 8.76
CA PRO A 119 6.86 8.81 10.06
C PRO A 119 6.16 9.96 10.80
N ALA A 120 5.73 11.01 10.08
CA ALA A 120 4.99 12.13 10.66
C ALA A 120 3.57 11.73 11.12
N LEU A 121 3.02 10.67 10.53
CA LEU A 121 1.75 10.07 10.94
C LEU A 121 1.91 9.05 12.08
N GLY A 122 3.14 8.80 12.54
CA GLY A 122 3.44 7.80 13.57
C GLY A 122 3.47 6.36 13.04
N PHE A 123 3.58 6.18 11.73
CA PHE A 123 3.78 4.89 11.10
C PHE A 123 5.26 4.69 10.76
N SER A 124 5.78 3.52 11.09
CA SER A 124 7.01 3.05 10.46
C SER A 124 6.64 2.43 9.11
N PRO A 125 7.34 2.78 8.01
CA PRO A 125 7.47 1.83 6.91
C PRO A 125 8.22 0.57 7.37
#